data_AF-A0AAD4SXJ7-F1
#
_entry.id   AF-A0AAD4SXJ7-F1
#
_cell.length_a   1.000
_cell.length_b   1.000
_cell.length_c   1.000
_cell.angle_alpha   90.00
_cell.angle_beta   90.00
_cell.angle_gamma   90.00
#
_symmetry.space_group_name_H-M   'P 1'
#
loop_
_entity.id
_entity.type
_entity.pdbx_description
1 polymer ?
#
loop_
_entity_poly.entity_id
_entity_poly.type
_entity_poly.pdbx_seq_one_letter_code
_entity_poly.pdbx_strand_id
1 'polypeptide(L)'
;MEFSSSAGFFLAVMIALSMTLQMQTPAAAISCDPIDTSLMTRSSADNCRKDLQNQCVLQGREASKSEFNAFPTNQDKNKCEGCCQVPLPTSPPPPPAPVDWKKCRAGDTDKSFKLNGGREDCKRCFDSCETKCRGIGIGVRAADQVCLWRRTTQTNAFLGLTCTCCCRARIVLPPTPPLALFGPPPPLPLTPASDNICRPEDTSVAFTLSNSRGCSFCPGECESKCTAIGTSVVQQQCTPGSSSRCKCCCRDNTSPPPPPPSPLPLPPFLPPLLAPPPPSNRNIFNGRSCRFCETDCESRCSRERATMTMQMCTVETNSVFCECCCTTN
;
A
#
# COMPACT_ATOMS: atom_id res chain seq x y z
N MET A 1 29.46 -50.84 14.73
CA MET A 1 28.16 -50.21 14.41
C MET A 1 28.09 -48.91 15.21
N GLU A 2 28.50 -47.80 14.61
CA GLU A 2 28.39 -46.46 15.22
C GLU A 2 27.91 -45.47 14.15
N PHE A 3 26.60 -45.37 13.99
CA PHE A 3 25.95 -44.32 13.20
C PHE A 3 24.70 -43.88 13.94
N SER A 4 24.85 -43.14 15.04
CA SER A 4 23.70 -42.60 15.79
C SER A 4 23.94 -41.20 16.39
N SER A 5 24.87 -40.42 15.83
CA SER A 5 25.20 -39.08 16.34
C SER A 5 24.90 -37.93 15.35
N SER A 6 24.60 -38.22 14.08
CA SER A 6 24.39 -37.15 13.09
C SER A 6 23.00 -36.51 13.13
N ALA A 7 21.94 -37.27 13.45
CA ALA A 7 20.57 -36.77 13.41
C ALA A 7 20.31 -35.65 14.46
N GLY A 8 20.92 -35.75 15.64
CA GLY A 8 20.78 -34.73 16.69
C GLY A 8 21.42 -33.38 16.31
N PHE A 9 22.55 -33.42 15.60
CA PHE A 9 23.25 -32.21 15.16
C PHE A 9 22.43 -31.44 14.11
N PHE A 10 21.84 -32.14 13.14
CA PHE A 10 20.99 -31.49 12.13
C PHE A 10 19.75 -30.83 12.74
N LEU A 11 19.12 -31.47 13.74
CA LEU A 11 17.96 -30.90 14.42
C LEU A 11 18.33 -29.61 15.18
N ALA A 12 19.46 -29.61 15.90
CA ALA A 12 19.94 -28.43 16.63
C ALA A 12 20.28 -27.27 15.69
N VAL A 13 20.91 -27.57 14.55
CA VAL A 13 21.24 -26.55 13.53
C VAL A 13 19.97 -25.97 12.89
N MET A 14 18.95 -26.78 12.63
CA MET A 14 17.67 -26.29 12.08
C MET A 14 16.89 -25.43 13.10
N ILE A 15 16.93 -25.76 14.39
CA ILE A 15 16.32 -24.94 15.46
C ILE A 15 17.07 -23.60 15.58
N ALA A 16 18.41 -23.61 15.53
CA ALA A 16 19.20 -22.38 15.57
C ALA A 16 19.00 -21.50 14.32
N LEU A 17 18.88 -22.10 13.14
CA LEU A 17 18.60 -21.38 11.89
C LEU A 17 17.18 -20.81 11.85
N SER A 18 16.18 -21.54 12.35
CA SER A 18 14.80 -21.03 12.42
C SER A 18 14.65 -19.85 13.38
N MET A 19 15.40 -19.83 14.49
CA MET A 19 15.43 -18.66 15.39
C MET A 19 16.18 -17.46 14.79
N THR A 20 17.23 -17.68 13.99
CA THR A 20 17.96 -16.57 13.34
C THR A 20 17.22 -16.00 12.12
N LEU A 21 16.45 -16.81 11.39
CA LEU A 21 15.64 -16.35 10.25
C LEU A 21 14.40 -15.53 10.67
N GLN A 22 13.84 -15.76 11.88
CA GLN A 22 12.73 -14.94 12.38
C GLN A 22 13.14 -13.52 12.81
N MET A 23 14.45 -13.26 12.99
CA MET A 23 14.96 -11.93 13.36
C MET A 23 15.08 -10.94 12.19
N GLN A 24 14.80 -11.36 10.95
CA GLN A 24 14.81 -10.48 9.78
C GLN A 24 13.40 -10.05 9.37
N THR A 25 12.52 -9.80 10.33
CA THR A 25 11.28 -9.07 10.04
C THR A 25 11.69 -7.66 9.61
N PRO A 26 11.38 -7.23 8.37
CA PRO A 26 11.63 -5.85 7.97
C PRO A 26 10.87 -4.95 8.95
N ALA A 27 11.60 -4.05 9.63
CA ALA A 27 11.00 -3.04 10.49
C ALA A 27 9.80 -2.43 9.76
N ALA A 28 8.64 -2.48 10.40
CA ALA A 28 7.39 -2.03 9.78
C ALA A 28 7.57 -0.58 9.33
N ALA A 29 7.51 -0.36 8.00
CA ALA A 29 7.68 0.95 7.42
C ALA A 29 6.64 1.92 7.99
N ILE A 30 7.05 3.17 8.27
CA ILE A 30 6.14 4.21 8.73
C ILE A 30 4.91 4.28 7.78
N SER A 31 3.72 4.05 8.33
CA SER A 31 2.48 4.22 7.57
C SER A 31 2.14 5.70 7.50
N CYS A 32 2.24 6.26 6.29
CA CYS A 32 1.83 7.60 5.94
C CYS A 32 0.38 7.62 5.44
N ASP A 33 -0.32 8.75 5.59
CA ASP A 33 -1.63 8.95 4.97
C ASP A 33 -1.51 8.82 3.43
N PRO A 34 -2.56 8.42 2.68
CA PRO A 34 -2.47 8.13 1.24
C PRO A 34 -1.97 9.30 0.37
N ILE A 35 -2.12 10.52 0.87
CA ILE A 35 -1.68 11.76 0.22
C ILE A 35 -0.24 12.14 0.60
N ASP A 36 0.29 11.61 1.70
CA ASP A 36 1.60 11.97 2.20
C ASP A 36 2.69 11.17 1.48
N THR A 37 3.89 11.75 1.39
CA THR A 37 5.06 11.07 0.80
C THR A 37 5.99 10.61 1.90
N SER A 38 6.34 9.32 1.90
CA SER A 38 7.31 8.77 2.85
C SER A 38 8.73 9.19 2.47
N LEU A 39 9.50 9.58 3.48
CA LEU A 39 10.89 9.98 3.35
C LEU A 39 11.73 9.28 4.42
N MET A 40 12.97 9.00 4.06
CA MET A 40 13.92 8.33 4.94
C MET A 40 15.26 9.03 4.85
N THR A 41 15.82 9.41 6.00
CA THR A 41 17.11 10.08 6.10
C THR A 41 17.96 9.47 7.21
N ARG A 42 19.28 9.59 7.09
CA ARG A 42 20.21 9.30 8.20
C ARG A 42 20.30 10.53 9.08
N SER A 43 20.05 10.36 10.36
CA SER A 43 20.12 11.46 11.32
C SER A 43 20.41 10.95 12.73
N SER A 44 20.81 11.85 13.64
CA SER A 44 20.85 11.57 15.07
C SER A 44 19.45 11.69 15.69
N ALA A 45 19.29 11.17 16.91
CA ALA A 45 18.02 11.28 17.64
C ALA A 45 17.57 12.75 17.78
N ASP A 46 18.52 13.64 18.04
CA ASP A 46 18.27 15.06 18.24
C ASP A 46 17.96 15.82 16.94
N ASN A 47 18.49 15.36 15.80
CA ASN A 47 18.35 16.04 14.51
C ASN A 47 17.29 15.42 13.61
N CYS A 48 16.79 14.21 13.91
CA CYS A 48 15.89 13.46 13.02
C CYS A 48 14.72 14.29 12.49
N ARG A 49 13.98 14.95 13.38
CA ARG A 49 12.86 15.79 12.98
C ARG A 49 13.30 16.99 12.14
N LYS A 50 14.41 17.65 12.51
CA LYS A 50 14.93 18.82 11.79
C LYS A 50 15.39 18.43 10.38
N ASP A 51 16.06 17.29 10.26
CA ASP A 51 16.53 16.78 8.97
C ASP A 51 15.36 16.35 8.08
N LEU A 52 14.33 15.70 8.64
CA LEU A 52 13.08 15.42 7.93
C LEU A 52 12.35 16.70 7.52
N GLN A 53 12.26 17.69 8.42
CA GLN A 53 11.62 18.96 8.12
C GLN A 53 12.35 19.66 6.98
N ASN A 54 13.69 19.72 7.02
CA ASN A 54 14.51 20.29 5.96
C ASN A 54 14.29 19.54 4.64
N GLN A 55 14.25 18.20 4.66
CA GLN A 55 13.95 17.37 3.48
C GLN A 55 12.55 17.63 2.92
N CYS A 56 11.52 17.73 3.77
CA CYS A 56 10.16 18.07 3.32
C CYS A 56 10.11 19.49 2.75
N VAL A 57 10.76 20.47 3.38
CA VAL A 57 10.79 21.87 2.93
C VAL A 57 11.49 21.99 1.57
N LEU A 58 12.56 21.23 1.32
CA LEU A 58 13.19 21.14 0.00
C LEU A 58 12.24 20.61 -1.08
N GLN A 59 11.22 19.84 -0.70
CA GLN A 59 10.14 19.38 -1.58
C GLN A 59 8.93 20.31 -1.60
N GLY A 60 9.00 21.47 -0.94
CA GLY A 60 7.86 22.40 -0.79
C GLY A 60 6.75 21.87 0.11
N ARG A 61 7.08 21.00 1.07
CA ARG A 61 6.13 20.26 1.92
C ARG A 61 6.43 20.47 3.42
N GLU A 62 5.45 20.23 4.29
CA GLU A 62 5.66 20.18 5.74
C GLU A 62 5.78 18.73 6.22
N ALA A 63 6.66 18.46 7.17
CA ALA A 63 6.72 17.15 7.82
C ALA A 63 5.48 16.93 8.68
N SER A 64 4.67 15.92 8.34
CA SER A 64 3.44 15.57 9.04
C SER A 64 3.66 14.56 10.16
N LYS A 65 4.62 13.66 9.97
CA LYS A 65 4.96 12.58 10.90
C LYS A 65 6.44 12.30 10.85
N SER A 66 7.04 11.96 11.99
CA SER A 66 8.43 11.52 12.07
C SER A 66 8.57 10.38 13.06
N GLU A 67 9.43 9.43 12.74
CA GLU A 67 9.79 8.26 13.52
C GLU A 67 11.32 8.12 13.53
N PHE A 68 11.90 7.95 14.71
CA PHE A 68 13.33 7.72 14.87
C PHE A 68 13.59 6.32 15.39
N ASN A 69 14.26 5.52 14.57
CA ASN A 69 14.69 4.18 14.91
C ASN A 69 16.16 4.20 15.36
N ALA A 70 16.36 4.22 16.68
CA ALA A 70 17.67 4.26 17.32
C ALA A 70 18.25 2.86 17.48
N PHE A 71 19.44 2.61 16.92
CA PHE A 71 20.19 1.36 17.08
C PHE A 71 21.45 1.62 17.91
N PRO A 72 21.44 1.33 19.23
CA PRO A 72 22.49 1.82 20.11
C PRO A 72 23.81 1.03 20.00
N THR A 73 23.85 -0.06 19.23
CA THR A 73 25.09 -0.78 18.90
C THR A 73 25.70 -0.36 17.57
N ASN A 74 25.00 0.42 16.73
CA ASN A 74 25.51 0.84 15.44
C ASN A 74 24.84 2.16 15.02
N GLN A 75 25.47 3.29 15.36
CA GLN A 75 24.91 4.61 15.10
C GLN A 75 24.69 4.88 13.62
N ASP A 76 25.47 4.25 12.73
CA ASP A 76 25.30 4.37 11.27
C ASP A 76 24.00 3.74 10.77
N LYS A 77 23.36 2.90 11.60
CA LYS A 77 22.05 2.31 11.33
C LYS A 77 20.89 3.13 11.87
N ASN A 78 21.15 4.25 12.56
CA ASN A 78 20.09 5.14 12.99
C ASN A 78 19.36 5.67 11.76
N LYS A 79 18.07 5.40 11.71
CA LYS A 79 17.21 5.74 10.58
C LYS A 79 16.09 6.63 11.08
N CYS A 80 15.92 7.73 10.39
CA CYS A 80 14.86 8.68 10.62
C CYS A 80 13.89 8.56 9.44
N GLU A 81 12.68 8.10 9.72
CA GLU A 81 11.62 7.90 8.73
C GLU A 81 10.51 8.92 9.00
N GLY A 82 9.88 9.45 7.96
CA GLY A 82 8.86 10.48 8.13
C GLY A 82 7.92 10.56 6.94
N CYS A 83 6.87 11.34 7.13
CA CYS A 83 5.87 11.63 6.11
C CYS A 83 5.87 13.13 5.84
N CYS A 84 5.83 13.54 4.58
CA CYS A 84 5.67 14.93 4.17
C CYS A 84 4.29 15.15 3.58
N GLN A 85 3.52 16.08 4.16
CA GLN A 85 2.20 16.47 3.69
C GLN A 85 2.28 17.25 2.37
N VAL A 86 1.32 16.99 1.49
CA VAL A 86 1.09 17.84 0.30
C VAL A 86 0.77 19.25 0.78
N PRO A 87 1.35 20.31 0.18
CA PRO A 87 1.09 21.66 0.64
C PRO A 87 -0.41 21.94 0.58
N LEU A 88 -1.00 22.32 1.72
CA LEU A 88 -2.36 22.84 1.70
C LEU A 88 -2.35 24.13 0.84
N PRO A 89 -3.38 24.37 0.02
CA PRO A 89 -3.44 25.53 -0.90
C PRO A 89 -3.60 26.89 -0.20
N THR A 90 -3.18 27.03 1.06
CA THR A 90 -3.23 28.28 1.80
C THR A 90 -1.84 28.66 2.31
N SER A 91 -1.53 29.95 2.11
CA SER A 91 -0.35 30.73 2.52
C SER A 91 0.75 30.02 3.34
N PRO A 92 2.04 30.22 3.00
CA PRO A 92 3.15 29.54 3.65
C PRO A 92 3.14 29.78 5.16
N PRO A 93 3.03 28.73 5.99
CA PRO A 93 3.13 28.88 7.43
C PRO A 93 4.55 29.33 7.82
N PRO A 94 4.71 30.10 8.91
CA PRO A 94 6.01 30.48 9.41
C PRO A 94 6.85 29.23 9.72
N PRO A 95 8.20 29.29 9.53
CA PRO A 95 9.06 28.14 9.78
C PRO A 95 8.88 27.66 11.22
N PRO A 96 8.60 26.35 11.43
CA PRO A 96 8.38 25.84 12.77
C PRO A 96 9.65 26.00 13.60
N ALA A 97 9.50 26.55 14.81
CA ALA A 97 10.61 26.71 15.75
C ALA A 97 11.28 25.35 16.05
N PRO A 98 12.58 25.33 16.40
CA PRO A 98 13.29 24.10 16.76
C PRO A 98 12.54 23.36 17.86
N VAL A 99 12.10 22.14 17.57
CA VAL A 99 11.33 21.32 18.52
C VAL A 99 12.31 20.53 19.38
N ASP A 100 12.33 20.81 20.69
CA ASP A 100 12.93 19.93 21.68
C ASP A 100 12.06 18.68 21.82
N TRP A 101 12.55 17.52 21.38
CA TRP A 101 11.82 16.24 21.40
C TRP A 101 11.43 15.77 22.80
N LYS A 102 12.00 16.38 23.86
CA LYS A 102 11.55 16.15 25.24
C LYS A 102 10.23 16.84 25.54
N LYS A 103 9.71 17.66 24.62
CA LYS A 103 8.48 18.42 24.76
C LYS A 103 7.65 18.36 23.47
N CYS A 104 6.38 18.01 23.62
CA CYS A 104 5.44 18.12 22.52
C CYS A 104 5.21 19.57 22.10
N ARG A 105 4.71 19.80 20.88
CA ARG A 105 4.35 21.16 20.42
C ARG A 105 3.31 21.77 21.37
N ALA A 106 3.28 23.10 21.46
CA ALA A 106 2.25 23.81 22.22
C ALA A 106 0.85 23.37 21.73
N GLY A 107 0.02 22.87 22.64
CA GLY A 107 -1.32 22.32 22.36
C GLY A 107 -1.38 20.79 22.23
N ASP A 108 -0.24 20.11 22.07
CA ASP A 108 -0.17 18.65 22.09
C ASP A 108 0.01 18.13 23.54
N THR A 109 -0.58 16.98 23.84
CA THR A 109 -0.44 16.33 25.16
C THR A 109 0.68 15.29 25.13
N ASP A 110 1.66 15.43 26.03
CA ASP A 110 2.73 14.44 26.21
C ASP A 110 2.23 13.22 26.98
N LYS A 111 2.55 12.02 26.48
CA LYS A 111 2.41 10.76 27.19
C LYS A 111 3.70 9.97 27.06
N SER A 112 4.35 9.70 28.19
CA SER A 112 5.47 8.77 28.26
C SER A 112 5.11 7.52 29.06
N PHE A 113 5.59 6.36 28.61
CA PHE A 113 5.44 5.10 29.32
C PHE A 113 6.62 4.17 29.06
N LYS A 114 6.77 3.18 29.96
CA LYS A 114 7.85 2.20 29.90
C LYS A 114 7.25 0.85 29.50
N LEU A 115 7.87 0.19 28.53
CA LEU A 115 7.55 -1.18 28.16
C LEU A 115 8.65 -2.10 28.68
N ASN A 116 8.26 -3.04 29.54
CA ASN A 116 9.11 -4.18 29.91
C ASN A 116 8.94 -5.23 28.81
N GLY A 117 10.03 -5.59 28.12
CA GLY A 117 9.94 -6.52 27.00
C GLY A 117 11.29 -6.80 26.36
N GLY A 118 11.29 -7.71 25.39
CA GLY A 118 12.45 -8.01 24.55
C GLY A 118 12.89 -6.81 23.73
N ARG A 119 14.05 -6.96 23.08
CA ARG A 119 14.68 -5.95 22.22
C ARG A 119 13.84 -5.61 20.97
N GLU A 120 12.70 -6.26 20.80
CA GLU A 120 11.99 -6.36 19.54
C GLU A 120 10.86 -5.32 19.46
N ASP A 121 11.11 -4.45 18.47
CA ASP A 121 10.28 -3.49 17.77
C ASP A 121 9.66 -2.31 18.53
N CYS A 122 10.17 -1.13 18.18
CA CYS A 122 9.54 0.16 18.41
C CYS A 122 8.09 0.23 17.89
N LYS A 123 7.69 -0.70 17.03
CA LYS A 123 6.28 -0.96 16.69
C LYS A 123 5.38 -1.10 17.91
N ARG A 124 5.85 -1.75 18.99
CA ARG A 124 5.05 -1.88 20.22
C ARG A 124 4.86 -0.54 20.92
N CYS A 125 5.87 0.35 20.87
CA CYS A 125 5.69 1.73 21.30
C CYS A 125 4.65 2.41 20.42
N PHE A 126 4.68 2.18 19.11
CA PHE A 126 3.78 2.80 18.17
C PHE A 126 2.31 2.46 18.43
N ASP A 127 2.00 1.16 18.47
CA ASP A 127 0.65 0.66 18.72
C ASP A 127 0.13 1.12 20.09
N SER A 128 1.02 1.13 21.09
CA SER A 128 0.70 1.60 22.44
C SER A 128 0.49 3.11 22.50
N CYS A 129 1.24 3.90 21.73
CA CYS A 129 1.06 5.34 21.60
C CYS A 129 -0.29 5.67 20.97
N GLU A 130 -0.66 4.99 19.89
CA GLU A 130 -1.94 5.19 19.23
C GLU A 130 -3.10 4.86 20.18
N THR A 131 -3.02 3.71 20.85
CA THR A 131 -4.01 3.28 21.84
C THR A 131 -4.15 4.28 22.99
N LYS A 132 -3.02 4.77 23.53
CA LYS A 132 -3.03 5.76 24.62
C LYS A 132 -3.54 7.13 24.17
N CYS A 133 -3.20 7.58 22.96
CA CYS A 133 -3.72 8.85 22.45
C CYS A 133 -5.22 8.77 22.19
N ARG A 134 -5.74 7.65 21.65
CA ARG A 134 -7.19 7.42 21.50
C ARG A 134 -7.92 7.44 22.86
N GLY A 135 -7.27 6.96 23.91
CA GLY A 135 -7.81 7.02 25.28
C GLY A 135 -7.98 8.41 25.87
N ILE A 136 -7.39 9.47 25.26
CA ILE A 136 -7.55 10.86 25.72
C ILE A 136 -8.90 11.44 25.26
N GLY A 137 -9.40 11.01 24.09
CA GLY A 137 -10.67 11.48 23.55
C GLY A 137 -10.88 11.12 22.08
N ILE A 138 -12.13 11.25 21.62
CA ILE A 138 -12.49 11.01 20.23
C ILE A 138 -11.74 11.99 19.33
N GLY A 139 -11.10 11.47 18.28
CA GLY A 139 -10.36 12.26 17.31
C GLY A 139 -8.92 12.60 17.74
N VAL A 140 -8.44 12.22 18.92
CA VAL A 140 -7.03 12.44 19.27
C VAL A 140 -6.16 11.39 18.57
N ARG A 141 -5.12 11.83 17.86
CA ARG A 141 -4.13 10.96 17.19
C ARG A 141 -2.73 11.19 17.74
N ALA A 142 -1.88 10.17 17.66
CA ALA A 142 -0.46 10.33 17.92
C ALA A 142 0.18 11.10 16.75
N ALA A 143 0.58 12.35 16.98
CA ALA A 143 1.21 13.21 15.99
C ALA A 143 2.70 12.93 15.85
N ASP A 144 3.40 12.79 16.98
CA ASP A 144 4.82 12.47 17.04
C ASP A 144 5.05 11.34 18.04
N GLN A 145 6.02 10.47 17.76
CA GLN A 145 6.33 9.32 18.60
C GLN A 145 7.83 9.06 18.62
N VAL A 146 8.36 8.78 19.81
CA VAL A 146 9.77 8.53 20.04
C VAL A 146 9.92 7.23 20.82
N CYS A 147 10.74 6.33 20.29
CA CYS A 147 11.08 5.06 20.93
C CYS A 147 12.55 5.09 21.37
N LEU A 148 12.77 5.15 22.68
CA LEU A 148 14.10 5.22 23.28
C LEU A 148 14.42 3.92 24.00
N TRP A 149 15.58 3.34 23.72
CA TRP A 149 16.04 2.14 24.39
C TRP A 149 16.57 2.51 25.77
N ARG A 150 16.08 1.85 26.82
CA ARG A 150 16.60 2.03 28.17
C ARG A 150 17.73 1.03 28.41
N ARG A 151 18.87 1.53 28.87
CA ARG A 151 19.98 0.72 29.36
C ARG A 151 20.37 1.14 30.76
N THR A 152 20.87 0.21 31.56
CA THR A 152 21.62 0.55 32.78
C THR A 152 22.94 1.21 32.38
N THR A 153 23.30 2.31 33.02
CA THR A 153 24.58 3.01 32.77
C THR A 153 25.80 2.15 33.10
N GLN A 154 25.68 1.24 34.07
CA GLN A 154 26.81 0.47 34.58
C GLN A 154 27.12 -0.80 33.75
N THR A 155 26.10 -1.58 33.37
CA THR A 155 26.30 -2.88 32.70
C THR A 155 25.89 -2.87 31.23
N ASN A 156 25.39 -1.74 30.70
CA ASN A 156 24.75 -1.65 29.38
C ASN A 156 23.62 -2.69 29.16
N ALA A 157 23.10 -3.31 30.24
CA ALA A 157 22.01 -4.24 30.17
C ALA A 157 20.75 -3.52 29.68
N PHE A 158 20.05 -4.16 28.75
CA PHE A 158 18.79 -3.65 28.21
C PHE A 158 17.69 -3.76 29.26
N LEU A 159 17.06 -2.63 29.60
CA LEU A 159 15.99 -2.53 30.60
C LEU A 159 14.59 -2.42 29.99
N GLY A 160 14.49 -2.43 28.66
CA GLY A 160 13.24 -2.21 27.93
C GLY A 160 13.23 -0.91 27.14
N LEU A 161 12.03 -0.43 26.80
CA LEU A 161 11.80 0.74 25.96
C LEU A 161 11.11 1.84 26.76
N THR A 162 11.50 3.10 26.53
CA THR A 162 10.71 4.29 26.87
C THR A 162 10.03 4.74 25.59
N CYS A 163 8.71 4.78 25.61
CA CYS A 163 7.90 5.30 24.52
C CYS A 163 7.38 6.69 24.94
N THR A 164 7.61 7.69 24.12
CA THR A 164 7.05 9.04 24.30
C THR A 164 6.18 9.38 23.10
N CYS A 165 4.96 9.84 23.34
CA CYS A 165 3.98 10.17 22.30
C CYS A 165 3.45 11.58 22.53
N CYS A 166 3.33 12.33 21.43
CA CYS A 166 2.62 13.60 21.40
C CYS A 166 1.24 13.38 20.81
N CYS A 167 0.22 13.45 21.66
CA CYS A 167 -1.17 13.27 21.28
C CYS A 167 -1.76 14.61 20.88
N ARG A 168 -2.21 14.72 19.62
CA ARG A 168 -2.86 15.91 19.07
C ARG A 168 -4.34 15.64 18.83
N ALA A 169 -5.20 16.52 19.31
CA ALA A 169 -6.61 16.51 18.94
C ALA A 169 -6.73 16.72 17.42
N ARG A 170 -7.46 15.86 16.70
CA ARG A 170 -7.89 16.20 15.35
C ARG A 170 -8.75 17.44 15.47
N ILE A 171 -8.29 18.51 14.85
CA ILE A 171 -9.16 19.62 14.51
C ILE A 171 -10.15 19.01 13.52
N VAL A 172 -11.33 18.62 14.02
CA VAL A 172 -12.47 18.34 13.16
C VAL A 172 -12.79 19.71 12.57
N LEU A 173 -12.26 19.96 11.37
CA LEU A 173 -12.71 21.10 10.59
C LEU A 173 -14.22 20.94 10.49
N PRO A 174 -15.01 21.97 10.85
CA PRO A 174 -16.45 21.91 10.69
C PRO A 174 -16.74 21.48 9.24
N PRO A 175 -17.76 20.63 9.00
CA PRO A 175 -18.11 20.21 7.66
C PRO A 175 -18.22 21.48 6.82
N THR A 176 -17.39 21.57 5.78
CA THR A 176 -17.34 22.73 4.90
C THR A 176 -18.79 23.06 4.53
N PRO A 177 -19.32 24.25 4.87
CA PRO A 177 -20.70 24.58 4.54
C PRO A 177 -20.88 24.35 3.03
N PRO A 178 -22.01 23.76 2.59
CA PRO A 178 -22.25 23.58 1.18
C PRO A 178 -22.08 24.94 0.51
N LEU A 179 -21.12 25.03 -0.41
CA LEU A 179 -20.82 26.21 -1.20
C LEU A 179 -22.01 26.48 -2.13
N ALA A 180 -23.12 26.95 -1.57
CA ALA A 180 -24.29 27.40 -2.28
C ALA A 180 -24.29 28.93 -2.22
N LEU A 181 -23.58 29.61 -3.15
CA LEU A 181 -23.97 30.95 -3.66
C LEU A 181 -22.97 31.62 -4.64
N PHE A 182 -21.94 30.95 -5.15
CA PHE A 182 -21.21 31.53 -6.28
C PHE A 182 -21.90 31.08 -7.57
N GLY A 183 -22.44 32.04 -8.32
CA GLY A 183 -23.07 31.83 -9.62
C GLY A 183 -22.15 31.11 -10.61
N PRO A 184 -22.64 30.81 -11.84
CA PRO A 184 -21.88 30.08 -12.83
C PRO A 184 -20.50 30.76 -13.02
N PRO A 185 -19.40 30.04 -12.79
CA PRO A 185 -18.07 30.61 -12.96
C PRO A 185 -17.87 31.02 -14.42
N PRO A 186 -17.16 32.13 -14.69
CA PRO A 186 -16.78 32.49 -16.05
C PRO A 186 -16.01 31.34 -16.72
N PRO A 187 -16.13 31.15 -18.06
CA PRO A 187 -15.43 30.09 -18.76
C PRO A 187 -13.92 30.30 -18.62
N LEU A 188 -13.32 29.50 -17.74
CA LEU A 188 -11.87 29.43 -17.59
C LEU A 188 -11.27 28.76 -18.85
N PRO A 189 -10.04 29.15 -19.24
CA PRO A 189 -9.34 28.55 -20.37
C PRO A 189 -9.24 27.04 -20.18
N LEU A 190 -9.52 26.30 -21.26
CA LEU A 190 -9.35 24.86 -21.40
C LEU A 190 -7.96 24.45 -20.88
N THR A 191 -7.90 24.08 -19.60
CA THR A 191 -6.76 23.38 -19.01
C THR A 191 -6.82 21.96 -19.56
N PRO A 192 -5.67 21.37 -19.94
CA PRO A 192 -5.63 20.09 -20.62
C PRO A 192 -6.33 19.04 -19.77
N ALA A 193 -7.24 18.29 -20.40
CA ALA A 193 -8.13 17.31 -19.80
C ALA A 193 -7.44 16.55 -18.67
N SER A 194 -7.90 16.74 -17.44
CA SER A 194 -7.42 15.95 -16.30
C SER A 194 -7.69 14.48 -16.62
N ASP A 195 -6.68 13.62 -16.51
CA ASP A 195 -6.72 12.15 -16.69
C ASP A 195 -7.59 11.44 -15.61
N ASN A 196 -8.76 11.98 -15.31
CA ASN A 196 -9.71 11.43 -14.37
C ASN A 196 -10.67 10.51 -15.10
N ILE A 197 -10.27 9.24 -15.21
CA ILE A 197 -11.12 8.14 -15.68
C ILE A 197 -12.31 7.87 -14.75
N CYS A 198 -12.26 8.29 -13.49
CA CYS A 198 -13.30 7.99 -12.50
C CYS A 198 -14.41 9.04 -12.57
N ARG A 199 -15.65 8.62 -12.32
CA ARG A 199 -16.74 9.58 -12.12
C ARG A 199 -16.51 10.35 -10.81
N PRO A 200 -17.05 11.57 -10.67
CA PRO A 200 -16.91 12.36 -9.44
C PRO A 200 -17.44 11.67 -8.17
N GLU A 201 -18.34 10.70 -8.36
CA GLU A 201 -18.96 9.87 -7.31
C GLU A 201 -18.14 8.63 -6.93
N ASP A 202 -17.13 8.26 -7.72
CA ASP A 202 -16.29 7.09 -7.47
C ASP A 202 -15.03 7.48 -6.68
N THR A 203 -14.57 6.62 -5.78
CA THR A 203 -13.31 6.81 -5.06
C THR A 203 -12.14 6.36 -5.93
N SER A 204 -11.24 7.29 -6.28
CA SER A 204 -10.05 6.95 -7.06
C SER A 204 -8.90 6.45 -6.17
N VAL A 205 -8.38 5.26 -6.46
CA VAL A 205 -7.19 4.68 -5.82
C VAL A 205 -6.10 4.54 -6.86
N ALA A 206 -4.93 5.14 -6.64
CA ALA A 206 -3.79 5.03 -7.55
C ALA A 206 -2.58 4.46 -6.82
N PHE A 207 -1.82 3.59 -7.49
CA PHE A 207 -0.60 3.01 -6.96
C PHE A 207 0.38 2.67 -8.08
N THR A 208 1.64 2.50 -7.70
CA THR A 208 2.72 2.15 -8.63
C THR A 208 3.18 0.72 -8.33
N LEU A 209 3.31 -0.10 -9.37
CA LEU A 209 3.84 -1.45 -9.25
C LEU A 209 5.37 -1.40 -9.29
N SER A 210 6.01 -1.75 -8.17
CA SER A 210 7.46 -1.92 -8.11
C SER A 210 7.87 -3.25 -8.77
N ASN A 211 9.05 -3.29 -9.40
CA ASN A 211 9.72 -4.48 -9.94
C ASN A 211 9.20 -5.05 -11.27
N SER A 212 9.06 -4.21 -12.30
CA SER A 212 8.79 -4.67 -13.68
C SER A 212 7.48 -5.44 -13.85
N ARG A 213 6.61 -5.45 -12.84
CA ARG A 213 5.28 -6.05 -12.92
C ARG A 213 4.46 -5.16 -13.85
N GLY A 214 4.22 -5.66 -15.05
CA GLY A 214 3.47 -4.96 -16.08
C GLY A 214 2.02 -4.69 -15.66
N CYS A 215 1.27 -4.04 -16.55
CA CYS A 215 -0.15 -3.71 -16.33
C CYS A 215 -1.06 -4.92 -16.07
N SER A 216 -0.60 -6.15 -16.32
CA SER A 216 -1.33 -7.39 -16.07
C SER A 216 -1.69 -7.62 -14.59
N PHE A 217 -1.01 -6.95 -13.66
CA PHE A 217 -1.28 -7.07 -12.21
C PHE A 217 -2.25 -6.03 -11.68
N CYS A 218 -2.58 -4.98 -12.45
CA CYS A 218 -3.53 -3.96 -12.00
C CYS A 218 -4.92 -4.53 -11.62
N PRO A 219 -5.54 -5.49 -12.34
CA PRO A 219 -6.86 -6.00 -11.98
C PRO A 219 -6.94 -6.56 -10.55
N GLY A 220 -6.04 -7.47 -10.19
CA GLY A 220 -6.05 -8.10 -8.87
C GLY A 220 -5.70 -7.13 -7.73
N GLU A 221 -4.77 -6.19 -7.97
CA GLU A 221 -4.42 -5.17 -6.98
C GLU A 221 -5.53 -4.11 -6.81
N CYS A 222 -6.21 -3.72 -7.90
CA CYS A 222 -7.38 -2.84 -7.84
C CYS A 222 -8.50 -3.50 -7.02
N GLU A 223 -8.81 -4.77 -7.30
CA GLU A 223 -9.85 -5.52 -6.59
C GLU A 223 -9.55 -5.65 -5.10
N SER A 224 -8.31 -6.04 -4.76
CA SER A 224 -7.84 -6.14 -3.39
C SER A 224 -7.97 -4.81 -2.63
N LYS A 225 -7.55 -3.69 -3.25
CA LYS A 225 -7.60 -2.37 -2.62
C LYS A 225 -9.02 -1.81 -2.48
N CYS A 226 -9.86 -1.94 -3.50
CA CYS A 226 -11.26 -1.52 -3.40
C CYS A 226 -12.01 -2.35 -2.34
N THR A 227 -11.76 -3.66 -2.29
CA THR A 227 -12.36 -4.54 -1.26
C THR A 227 -11.92 -4.15 0.14
N ALA A 228 -10.65 -3.79 0.33
CA ALA A 228 -10.11 -3.36 1.62
C ALA A 228 -10.80 -2.09 2.19
N ILE A 229 -11.40 -1.26 1.32
CA ILE A 229 -12.19 -0.08 1.73
C ILE A 229 -13.71 -0.34 1.69
N GLY A 230 -14.16 -1.58 1.48
CA GLY A 230 -15.58 -1.94 1.45
C GLY A 230 -16.31 -1.63 0.14
N THR A 231 -15.57 -1.45 -0.95
CA THR A 231 -16.09 -1.03 -2.28
C THR A 231 -15.78 -2.08 -3.35
N SER A 232 -16.33 -1.93 -4.55
CA SER A 232 -16.00 -2.76 -5.72
C SER A 232 -15.34 -1.93 -6.84
N VAL A 233 -14.50 -2.57 -7.66
CA VAL A 233 -13.88 -1.93 -8.83
C VAL A 233 -14.94 -1.73 -9.91
N VAL A 234 -15.14 -0.48 -10.34
CA VAL A 234 -16.01 -0.15 -11.48
C VAL A 234 -15.23 0.13 -12.75
N GLN A 235 -14.03 0.69 -12.62
CA GLN A 235 -13.16 0.99 -13.76
C GLN A 235 -11.69 0.98 -13.34
N GLN A 236 -10.81 0.67 -14.28
CA GLN A 236 -9.37 0.73 -14.05
C GLN A 236 -8.63 1.19 -15.30
N GLN A 237 -7.48 1.80 -15.12
CA GLN A 237 -6.55 2.19 -16.17
C GLN A 237 -5.13 1.87 -15.72
N CYS A 238 -4.31 1.39 -16.64
CA CYS A 238 -2.88 1.26 -16.43
C CYS A 238 -2.11 2.14 -17.40
N THR A 239 -1.15 2.88 -16.89
CA THR A 239 -0.17 3.61 -17.69
C THR A 239 1.15 2.83 -17.66
N PRO A 240 1.57 2.22 -18.77
CA PRO A 240 2.85 1.52 -18.84
C PRO A 240 4.02 2.50 -18.71
N GLY A 241 5.05 2.10 -17.97
CA GLY A 241 6.26 2.89 -17.76
C GLY A 241 7.35 2.05 -17.08
N SER A 242 8.49 2.66 -16.75
CA SER A 242 9.55 2.01 -15.94
C SER A 242 9.04 1.54 -14.58
N SER A 243 7.94 2.13 -14.10
CA SER A 243 7.09 1.58 -13.06
C SER A 243 5.64 1.79 -13.47
N SER A 244 4.95 0.70 -13.81
CA SER A 244 3.55 0.74 -14.25
C SER A 244 2.68 1.40 -13.18
N ARG A 245 1.86 2.37 -13.56
CA ARG A 245 0.93 3.04 -12.67
C ARG A 245 -0.48 2.52 -12.91
N CYS A 246 -1.11 2.01 -11.86
CA CYS A 246 -2.51 1.58 -11.89
C CYS A 246 -3.37 2.66 -11.24
N LYS A 247 -4.49 2.99 -11.87
CA LYS A 247 -5.55 3.84 -11.33
C LYS A 247 -6.85 3.05 -11.35
N CYS A 248 -7.50 2.92 -10.20
CA CYS A 248 -8.73 2.16 -10.00
C CYS A 248 -9.81 3.12 -9.52
N CYS A 249 -11.02 2.95 -10.04
CA CYS A 249 -12.22 3.65 -9.59
C CYS A 249 -13.02 2.64 -8.79
N CYS A 250 -13.23 2.94 -7.51
CA CYS A 250 -13.95 2.10 -6.57
C CYS A 250 -15.31 2.70 -6.24
N ARG A 251 -16.36 1.88 -6.19
CA ARG A 251 -17.74 2.31 -5.89
C ARG A 251 -18.31 1.54 -4.71
N ASP A 252 -19.05 2.24 -3.85
CA ASP A 252 -19.78 1.64 -2.74
C ASP A 252 -20.86 0.67 -3.25
N ASN A 253 -20.83 -0.57 -2.77
CA ASN A 253 -21.82 -1.60 -3.13
C ASN A 253 -23.24 -1.30 -2.58
N THR A 254 -23.36 -0.32 -1.69
CA THR A 254 -24.64 0.15 -1.14
C THR A 254 -25.35 1.15 -2.04
N SER A 255 -24.70 1.65 -3.10
CA SER A 255 -25.34 2.55 -4.05
C SER A 255 -26.24 1.74 -4.99
N PRO A 256 -27.54 2.06 -5.12
CA PRO A 256 -28.43 1.36 -6.03
C PRO A 256 -27.88 1.42 -7.47
N PRO A 257 -28.03 0.36 -8.27
CA PRO A 257 -27.56 0.35 -9.65
C PRO A 257 -28.15 1.57 -10.39
N PRO A 258 -27.37 2.24 -11.24
CA PRO A 258 -27.86 3.39 -11.98
C PRO A 258 -29.12 3.00 -12.76
N PRO A 259 -30.13 3.89 -12.85
CA PRO A 259 -31.31 3.61 -13.63
C PRO A 259 -30.88 3.24 -15.06
N PRO A 260 -31.52 2.24 -15.68
CA PRO A 260 -31.21 1.86 -17.05
C PRO A 260 -31.27 3.12 -17.93
N PRO A 261 -30.29 3.31 -18.84
CA PRO A 261 -30.28 4.46 -19.72
C PRO A 261 -31.64 4.56 -20.41
N SER A 262 -32.30 5.71 -20.28
CA SER A 262 -33.58 5.93 -20.94
C SER A 262 -33.44 5.61 -22.43
N PRO A 263 -34.39 4.86 -23.03
CA PRO A 263 -34.29 4.42 -24.41
C PRO A 263 -34.15 5.65 -25.30
N LEU A 264 -32.97 5.79 -25.91
CA LEU A 264 -32.76 6.72 -27.00
C LEU A 264 -33.75 6.38 -28.14
N PRO A 265 -34.30 7.38 -28.84
CA PRO A 265 -35.12 7.13 -30.02
C PRO A 265 -34.33 6.29 -31.03
N LEU A 266 -34.88 5.13 -31.40
CA LEU A 266 -34.26 4.20 -32.33
C LEU A 266 -34.03 4.86 -33.70
N PRO A 267 -32.81 4.79 -34.27
CA PRO A 267 -32.64 4.86 -35.72
C PRO A 267 -32.99 3.50 -36.37
N PRO A 268 -33.40 3.48 -37.66
CA PRO A 268 -33.89 2.27 -38.31
C PRO A 268 -32.76 1.29 -38.68
N PHE A 269 -33.00 0.02 -38.32
CA PHE A 269 -32.56 -1.23 -38.95
C PHE A 269 -31.10 -1.40 -39.42
N LEU A 270 -30.35 -2.27 -38.72
CA LEU A 270 -29.30 -3.13 -39.27
C LEU A 270 -29.29 -4.52 -38.56
N PRO A 271 -28.77 -5.58 -39.21
CA PRO A 271 -29.17 -7.00 -39.05
C PRO A 271 -28.45 -7.75 -37.91
N PRO A 272 -28.76 -9.03 -37.62
CA PRO A 272 -28.55 -9.64 -36.30
C PRO A 272 -27.10 -10.08 -36.05
N LEU A 273 -26.57 -9.69 -34.89
CA LEU A 273 -25.24 -10.06 -34.40
C LEU A 273 -25.29 -11.38 -33.61
N LEU A 274 -24.70 -12.39 -34.24
CA LEU A 274 -23.89 -13.52 -33.76
C LEU A 274 -24.07 -14.08 -32.35
N ALA A 275 -24.16 -15.41 -32.34
CA ALA A 275 -24.29 -16.33 -31.22
C ALA A 275 -23.20 -16.18 -30.11
N PRO A 276 -23.50 -16.62 -28.88
CA PRO A 276 -22.58 -16.56 -27.74
C PRO A 276 -21.28 -17.36 -27.95
N PRO A 277 -20.17 -16.98 -27.28
CA PRO A 277 -18.89 -17.66 -27.40
C PRO A 277 -18.96 -19.11 -26.88
N PRO A 278 -18.23 -20.05 -27.52
CA PRO A 278 -18.21 -21.45 -27.12
C PRO A 278 -17.47 -21.67 -25.77
N PRO A 279 -17.77 -22.77 -25.07
CA PRO A 279 -17.19 -23.08 -23.76
C PRO A 279 -15.67 -23.35 -23.83
N SER A 280 -14.89 -22.68 -22.98
CA SER A 280 -13.45 -22.91 -22.82
C SER A 280 -13.19 -24.04 -21.82
N ASN A 281 -12.49 -25.10 -22.24
CA ASN A 281 -12.13 -26.25 -21.42
C ASN A 281 -10.63 -26.22 -21.06
N ARG A 282 -10.31 -26.06 -19.77
CA ARG A 282 -8.95 -25.85 -19.25
C ARG A 282 -8.39 -27.15 -18.63
N ASN A 283 -7.22 -27.62 -19.06
CA ASN A 283 -6.46 -28.66 -18.32
C ASN A 283 -5.14 -28.09 -17.79
N ILE A 284 -4.66 -28.70 -16.71
CA ILE A 284 -3.45 -28.31 -15.98
C ILE A 284 -2.39 -29.40 -16.15
N PHE A 285 -1.20 -29.02 -16.60
CA PHE A 285 -0.05 -29.90 -16.68
C PHE A 285 0.98 -29.53 -15.61
N ASN A 286 1.51 -30.53 -14.90
CA ASN A 286 2.63 -30.35 -13.97
C ASN A 286 3.95 -30.35 -14.75
N GLY A 287 4.49 -29.17 -14.98
CA GLY A 287 5.69 -28.94 -15.75
C GLY A 287 5.88 -27.45 -16.03
N ARG A 288 7.08 -27.02 -16.42
CA ARG A 288 7.38 -25.62 -16.78
C ARG A 288 7.50 -25.38 -18.28
N SER A 289 7.12 -26.36 -19.11
CA SER A 289 7.31 -26.28 -20.57
C SER A 289 5.98 -26.28 -21.32
N CYS A 290 5.77 -25.26 -22.15
CA CYS A 290 4.63 -25.16 -23.07
C CYS A 290 4.70 -26.14 -24.25
N ARG A 291 5.79 -26.91 -24.40
CA ARG A 291 5.96 -27.83 -25.54
C ARG A 291 4.87 -28.90 -25.64
N PHE A 292 4.20 -29.22 -24.54
CA PHE A 292 3.12 -30.20 -24.51
C PHE A 292 1.75 -29.61 -24.86
N CYS A 293 1.62 -28.27 -24.90
CA CYS A 293 0.33 -27.66 -25.19
C CYS A 293 -0.10 -27.92 -26.62
N GLU A 294 0.81 -27.85 -27.60
CA GLU A 294 0.49 -27.94 -29.04
C GLU A 294 -0.15 -29.29 -29.37
N THR A 295 0.50 -30.38 -28.95
CA THR A 295 -0.01 -31.74 -29.12
C THR A 295 -1.31 -31.99 -28.34
N ASP A 296 -1.47 -31.42 -27.15
CA ASP A 296 -2.72 -31.53 -26.39
C ASP A 296 -3.87 -30.77 -27.07
N CYS A 297 -3.63 -29.54 -27.52
CA CYS A 297 -4.63 -28.73 -28.21
C CYS A 297 -5.04 -29.35 -29.55
N GLU A 298 -4.10 -29.84 -30.36
CA GLU A 298 -4.40 -30.57 -31.59
C GLU A 298 -5.22 -31.83 -31.32
N SER A 299 -4.88 -32.61 -30.29
CA SER A 299 -5.61 -33.82 -29.92
C SER A 299 -7.06 -33.50 -29.54
N ARG A 300 -7.29 -32.42 -28.78
CA ARG A 300 -8.63 -31.98 -28.39
C ARG A 300 -9.47 -31.49 -29.58
N CYS A 301 -8.91 -30.58 -30.39
CA CYS A 301 -9.63 -30.09 -31.56
C CYS A 301 -9.96 -31.22 -32.54
N SER A 302 -9.03 -32.16 -32.73
CA SER A 302 -9.26 -33.34 -33.58
C SER A 302 -10.39 -34.24 -33.06
N ARG A 303 -10.49 -34.43 -31.74
CA ARG A 303 -11.58 -35.20 -31.11
C ARG A 303 -12.95 -34.57 -31.37
N GLU A 304 -13.01 -33.25 -31.46
CA GLU A 304 -14.22 -32.49 -31.76
C GLU A 304 -14.45 -32.28 -33.27
N ARG A 305 -13.63 -32.89 -34.14
CA ARG A 305 -13.64 -32.67 -35.60
C ARG A 305 -13.51 -31.19 -35.99
N ALA A 306 -12.79 -30.43 -35.17
CA ALA A 306 -12.53 -29.02 -35.35
C ALA A 306 -11.04 -28.78 -35.67
N THR A 307 -10.75 -27.70 -36.39
CA THR A 307 -9.37 -27.26 -36.66
C THR A 307 -8.95 -26.28 -35.57
N MET A 308 -7.75 -26.47 -35.01
CA MET A 308 -7.18 -25.53 -34.04
C MET A 308 -6.92 -24.18 -34.73
N THR A 309 -7.50 -23.10 -34.23
CA THR A 309 -7.33 -21.75 -34.78
C THR A 309 -6.46 -20.87 -33.92
N MET A 310 -6.43 -21.11 -32.61
CA MET A 310 -5.59 -20.35 -31.70
C MET A 310 -5.18 -21.20 -30.50
N GLN A 311 -3.99 -20.94 -29.99
CA GLN A 311 -3.46 -21.57 -28.80
C GLN A 311 -2.80 -20.53 -27.89
N MET A 312 -3.09 -20.59 -26.60
CA MET A 312 -2.42 -19.79 -25.57
C MET A 312 -1.83 -20.68 -24.48
N CYS A 313 -0.56 -20.46 -24.12
CA CYS A 313 0.09 -21.13 -23.01
C CYS A 313 0.40 -20.13 -21.89
N THR A 314 -0.02 -20.44 -20.66
CA THR A 314 0.31 -19.66 -19.46
C THR A 314 1.06 -20.52 -18.46
N VAL A 315 2.21 -20.05 -17.96
CA VAL A 315 3.00 -20.76 -16.94
C VAL A 315 2.85 -20.03 -15.61
N GLU A 316 2.28 -20.68 -14.61
CA GLU A 316 2.20 -20.16 -13.24
C GLU A 316 2.98 -21.04 -12.28
N THR A 317 4.02 -20.49 -11.66
CA THR A 317 4.89 -21.10 -10.64
C THR A 317 5.55 -22.44 -11.02
N ASN A 318 4.78 -23.54 -11.13
CA ASN A 318 5.20 -24.88 -11.55
C ASN A 318 4.18 -25.60 -12.44
N SER A 319 3.12 -24.91 -12.88
CA SER A 319 2.05 -25.48 -13.70
C SER A 319 1.95 -24.76 -15.04
N VAL A 320 1.64 -25.52 -16.07
CA VAL A 320 1.38 -25.01 -17.43
C VAL A 320 -0.11 -25.17 -17.71
N PHE A 321 -0.73 -24.08 -18.15
CA PHE A 321 -2.12 -24.02 -18.60
C PHE A 321 -2.13 -23.81 -20.11
N CYS A 322 -2.79 -24.73 -20.81
CA CYS A 322 -2.99 -24.66 -22.25
C CYS A 322 -4.46 -24.32 -22.52
N GLU A 323 -4.69 -23.24 -23.25
CA GLU A 323 -6.01 -22.83 -23.72
C GLU A 323 -6.04 -22.95 -25.24
N CYS A 324 -7.01 -23.71 -25.74
CA CYS A 324 -7.10 -24.11 -27.14
C CYS A 324 -8.42 -23.57 -27.72
N CYS A 325 -8.36 -22.87 -28.84
CA CYS A 325 -9.54 -22.49 -29.60
C CYS A 325 -9.64 -23.39 -30.83
N CYS A 326 -10.75 -24.12 -30.93
CA CYS A 326 -11.05 -25.01 -32.04
C CYS A 326 -12.24 -24.44 -32.84
N THR A 327 -12.21 -24.56 -34.16
CA THR A 327 -13.30 -24.14 -35.04
C THR A 327 -13.70 -25.31 -35.93
N THR A 328 -14.98 -25.68 -35.90
CA THR A 328 -15.54 -26.70 -36.79
C THR A 328 -15.63 -26.16 -38.21
N ASN A 329 -15.17 -26.94 -39.20
CA ASN A 329 -15.42 -26.66 -40.62
C ASN A 329 -16.88 -26.89 -40.99
#